data_AF-A0AAU8KG30-F1
#
_entry.id   AF-A0AAU8KG30-F1
#
_cell.length_a   1.000
_cell.length_b   1.000
_cell.length_c   1.000
_cell.angle_alpha   90.00
_cell.angle_beta   90.00
_cell.angle_gamma   90.00
#
_symmetry.space_group_name_H-M   'P 1'
#
loop_
_entity.id
_entity.type
_entity.pdbx_description
1 polymer ?
#
loop_
_entity_poly.entity_id
_entity_poly.type
_entity_poly.pdbx_seq_one_letter_code
_entity_poly.pdbx_strand_id
1 'polypeptide(L)' 'MATLADRTEKLRAVGVAPLLKTEELMAHYGVSNWTVNEWVKGGCPVEPTRFRGRRFDLDRVRAWMAADEQQTTAA' A
#
# COMPACT_ATOMS: atom_id res chain seq x y z
N MET A 1 -11.38 21.37 14.90
CA MET A 1 -11.42 21.40 13.42
C MET A 1 -11.07 20.02 12.91
N ALA A 2 -11.79 19.49 11.91
CA ALA A 2 -11.40 18.22 11.29
C ALA A 2 -10.08 18.39 10.54
N THR A 3 -9.15 17.47 10.73
CA THR A 3 -7.84 17.44 10.08
C THR A 3 -7.94 16.85 8.67
N LEU A 4 -6.85 16.88 7.90
CA LEU A 4 -6.81 16.22 6.59
C LEU A 4 -6.94 14.70 6.75
N ALA A 5 -6.30 14.12 7.77
CA ALA A 5 -6.41 12.71 8.11
C ALA A 5 -7.86 12.29 8.41
N ASP A 6 -8.61 13.09 9.18
CA ASP A 6 -10.01 12.80 9.51
C ASP A 6 -10.93 12.77 8.28
N ARG A 7 -10.63 13.59 7.26
CA ARG A 7 -11.38 13.60 6.00
C ARG A 7 -11.02 12.42 5.12
N THR A 8 -9.73 12.05 5.07
CA THR A 8 -9.26 10.86 4.37
C THR A 8 -9.88 9.59 4.95
N GLU A 9 -9.99 9.47 6.27
CA GLU A 9 -10.63 8.33 6.93
C GLU A 9 -12.09 8.18 6.52
N LYS A 10 -12.84 9.28 6.48
CA LYS A 10 -14.24 9.28 6.03
C LYS A 10 -14.39 8.88 4.57
N LEU A 11 -13.45 9.27 3.72
CA LEU A 11 -13.43 8.90 2.31
C LEU A 11 -13.00 7.45 2.09
N ARG A 12 -12.25 6.84 3.01
CA ARG A 12 -11.89 5.42 2.96
C ARG A 12 -13.12 4.51 3.03
N ALA A 13 -14.12 4.85 3.85
CA ALA A 13 -15.36 4.08 3.97
C ALA A 13 -16.19 4.01 2.66
N VAL A 14 -15.97 4.95 1.73
CA VAL A 14 -16.60 4.98 0.41
C VAL A 14 -15.65 4.54 -0.71
N GLY A 15 -14.49 3.98 -0.37
CA GLY A 15 -13.48 3.47 -1.32
C GLY A 15 -12.63 4.55 -1.99
N VAL A 16 -12.59 5.77 -1.43
CA VAL A 16 -11.85 6.92 -1.94
C VAL A 16 -10.67 7.25 -1.01
N ALA A 17 -9.89 6.22 -0.66
CA ALA A 17 -8.61 6.44 0.02
C ALA A 17 -7.52 6.85 -1.00
N PRO A 18 -6.56 7.70 -0.63
CA PRO A 18 -5.48 8.08 -1.52
C PRO A 18 -4.58 6.89 -1.79
N LEU A 19 -4.52 6.45 -3.04
CA LEU A 19 -3.60 5.43 -3.49
C LEU A 19 -2.19 6.00 -3.53
N LEU A 20 -1.25 5.32 -2.86
CA LEU A 20 0.13 5.74 -2.76
C LEU A 20 0.88 5.45 -4.07
N LYS A 21 1.77 6.37 -4.45
CA LYS A 21 2.81 6.12 -5.45
C LYS A 21 3.92 5.25 -4.85
N THR A 22 4.76 4.66 -5.71
CA THR A 22 5.95 3.93 -5.27
C THR A 22 6.82 4.74 -4.30
N GLU A 23 7.06 6.02 -4.58
CA GLU A 23 7.89 6.91 -3.75
C GLU A 23 7.28 7.14 -2.37
N GLU A 24 5.96 7.30 -2.30
CA GLU A 24 5.23 7.48 -1.04
C GLU A 24 5.20 6.19 -0.23
N LEU A 25 5.07 5.04 -0.88
CA LEU A 25 5.16 3.74 -0.23
C LEU A 25 6.55 3.48 0.34
N MET A 26 7.60 3.83 -0.41
CA MET A 26 8.99 3.76 0.04
C MET A 26 9.22 4.64 1.27
N ALA A 27 8.75 5.89 1.24
CA ALA A 27 8.87 6.80 2.37
C ALA A 27 8.08 6.31 3.59
N HIS A 28 6.88 5.75 3.38
CA HIS A 28 6.04 5.22 4.46
C HIS A 28 6.69 4.04 5.20
N TYR A 29 7.34 3.12 4.48
CA TYR A 29 7.98 1.94 5.06
C TYR A 29 9.49 2.09 5.30
N GLY A 30 10.11 3.20 4.89
CA GLY A 30 11.56 3.40 4.98
C GLY A 30 12.36 2.44 4.10
N VAL A 31 11.81 1.99 2.97
CA VAL A 31 12.41 0.97 2.11
C VAL A 31 12.90 1.53 0.77
N SER A 32 13.78 0.76 0.11
CA SER A 32 14.30 1.10 -1.22
C SER A 32 13.29 0.76 -2.33
N ASN A 33 13.48 1.38 -3.51
CA ASN A 33 12.70 1.04 -4.70
C ASN A 33 12.87 -0.44 -5.11
N TRP A 34 14.07 -1.00 -4.89
CA TRP A 34 14.33 -2.42 -5.13
C TRP A 34 13.43 -3.31 -4.26
N THR A 35 13.29 -3.00 -2.98
CA THR A 35 12.40 -3.71 -2.05
C THR A 35 10.95 -3.68 -2.52
N VAL A 36 10.45 -2.52 -2.93
CA VAL A 36 9.08 -2.42 -3.47
C VAL A 36 8.91 -3.19 -4.78
N ASN A 37 9.95 -3.27 -5.61
CA ASN A 37 9.89 -4.11 -6.81
C ASN A 37 9.81 -5.60 -6.48
N GLU A 38 10.57 -6.06 -5.49
CA GLU A 38 10.48 -7.44 -5.02
C GLU A 38 9.11 -7.76 -4.43
N TRP A 39 8.51 -6.84 -3.66
CA TRP A 39 7.13 -7.00 -3.19
C TRP A 39 6.15 -7.17 -4.33
N VAL A 40 6.23 -6.33 -5.36
CA VAL A 40 5.35 -6.44 -6.54
C VAL A 40 5.55 -7.77 -7.28
N LYS A 41 6.78 -8.27 -7.38
CA LYS A 41 7.04 -9.62 -7.93
C LYS A 41 6.47 -10.73 -7.05
N GLY A 42 6.50 -10.56 -5.73
CA GLY A 42 5.91 -11.45 -4.73
C GLY A 42 4.38 -11.38 -4.64
N GLY A 43 3.72 -10.60 -5.50
CA GLY A 43 2.25 -10.50 -5.54
C GLY A 43 1.65 -9.40 -4.66
N CYS A 44 2.45 -8.43 -4.23
CA CYS A 44 1.95 -7.26 -3.52
C CYS A 44 0.84 -6.56 -4.34
N PRO A 45 -0.31 -6.23 -3.72
CA PRO A 45 -1.46 -5.71 -4.44
C PRO A 45 -1.19 -4.32 -5.03
N VAL A 46 -1.38 -4.22 -6.35
CA VAL A 46 -1.30 -2.96 -7.11
C VAL A 46 -2.65 -2.68 -7.73
N GLU A 47 -3.18 -1.48 -7.50
CA GLU A 47 -4.48 -1.10 -8.04
C GLU A 47 -4.42 -0.88 -9.56
N PRO A 48 -5.37 -1.44 -10.33
CA PRO A 48 -5.45 -1.20 -11.75
C PRO A 48 -5.88 0.25 -11.99
N THR A 49 -4.98 1.05 -12.55
CA THR A 49 -5.29 2.45 -12.89
C THR A 49 -5.24 2.68 -14.39
N ARG A 50 -6.07 3.61 -14.87
CA ARG A 50 -6.13 3.98 -16.31
C ARG A 50 -4.83 4.64 -16.81
N PHE A 51 -4.01 5.15 -15.90
CA PHE A 51 -2.76 5.84 -16.21
C PHE A 51 -1.56 4.90 -16.04
N ARG A 52 -0.46 5.17 -16.76
CA ARG A 52 0.80 4.43 -16.55
C ARG A 52 1.37 4.75 -15.17
N GLY A 53 1.31 3.80 -14.26
CA GLY A 53 1.98 3.89 -12.96
C GLY A 53 1.41 2.92 -11.92
N ARG A 54 2.26 2.48 -11.00
CA ARG A 54 1.82 1.67 -9.85
C ARG A 54 1.14 2.56 -8.82
N ARG A 55 0.07 2.03 -8.25
CA ARG A 55 -0.70 2.63 -7.17
C ARG A 55 -0.99 1.57 -6.12
N PHE A 56 -0.73 1.94 -4.87
CA PHE A 56 -0.79 1.01 -3.75
C PHE A 56 -1.85 1.49 -2.77
N ASP A 57 -2.77 0.59 -2.45
CA ASP A 57 -3.64 0.76 -1.31
C ASP A 57 -2.87 0.32 -0.06
N LEU A 58 -2.64 1.25 0.86
CA LEU A 58 -1.82 0.99 2.05
C LEU A 58 -2.39 -0.15 2.91
N ASP A 59 -3.72 -0.24 3.03
CA ASP A 59 -4.37 -1.25 3.86
C ASP A 59 -4.27 -2.64 3.22
N ARG A 60 -4.43 -2.73 1.89
CA ARG A 60 -4.19 -3.99 1.17
C ARG A 60 -2.74 -4.44 1.25
N VAL A 61 -1.79 -3.52 1.12
CA VAL A 61 -0.36 -3.83 1.25
C VAL A 61 -0.04 -4.30 2.67
N ARG A 62 -0.61 -3.68 3.71
CA ARG A 62 -0.47 -4.14 5.11
C ARG A 62 -1.03 -5.54 5.32
N ALA A 63 -2.24 -5.79 4.81
CA ALA A 63 -2.88 -7.11 4.93
C ALA A 63 -2.07 -8.20 4.21
N TRP A 64 -1.51 -7.89 3.03
CA TRP A 64 -0.62 -8.78 2.31
C TRP A 64 0.66 -9.08 3.10
N MET A 65 1.34 -8.05 3.64
CA MET A 65 2.55 -8.26 4.47
C MET A 65 2.26 -9.07 5.73
N ALA A 66 1.13 -8.82 6.40
CA ALA A 66 0.75 -9.59 7.59
C ALA A 66 0.52 -11.08 7.27
N ALA A 67 -0.08 -11.38 6.10
CA ALA A 67 -0.27 -12.75 5.65
C ALA A 67 1.07 -13.44 5.29
N ASP A 68 2.03 -12.70 4.74
CA ASP A 68 3.37 -13.19 4.38
C ASP A 68 4.24 -13.46 5.63
N GLU A 69 4.19 -12.57 6.63
CA GLU A 69 4.89 -12.72 7.92
C GLU A 69 4.40 -13.96 8.70
N GLN A 70 3.10 -14.24 8.64
CA GLN A 70 2.52 -15.45 9.24
C GLN A 70 2.97 -16.74 8.56
N GLN A 71 3.24 -16.71 7.25
CA GLN A 71 3.78 -17.86 6.52
C GLN A 71 5.27 -18.07 6.79
N THR A 72 6.04 -16.99 6.93
CA THR A 72 7.48 -17.06 7.24
C THR A 72 7.74 -17.54 8.67
N THR A 73 6.90 -17.18 9.64
CA THR A 73 7.10 -17.57 11.06
C THR A 73 6.68 -19.02 11.35
N ALA A 74 5.90 -19.64 10.46
CA ALA A 74 5.43 -21.02 10.62
C ALA A 74 6.31 -22.07 9.92
N ALA A 75 7.44 -21.65 9.32
CA ALA A 75 8.42 -22.50 8.63
C ALA A 75 9.72 -22.62 9.44
#